data_AF-A0A9D7S318-F1
#
_entry.id   AF-A0A9D7S318-F1
#
_cell.length_a   1.000
_cell.length_b   1.000
_cell.length_c   1.000
_cell.angle_alpha   90.00
_cell.angle_beta   90.00
_cell.angle_gamma   90.00
#
_symmetry.space_group_name_H-M   'P 1'
#
loop_
_entity.id
_entity.type
_entity.pdbx_description
1 polymer ?
#
loop_
_entity_poly.entity_id
_entity_poly.type
_entity_poly.pdbx_seq_one_letter_code
_entity_poly.pdbx_strand_id
1 'polypeptide(L)'
;MKPIRALLLILLIALSTSAPASGPANDPIALAQRLEVELTMLTDSAGREGADIDATALARIEAEVNAGTGEWMRRRGRAEDTSKLGQLLGLLANAHRYNELRQLRTPADLPYSELEPGLAVRASTDESLGANCAGPMDLATGSALAPTLAAAGTKGDAFWVRVRSTAAGRTAISTLGSGGDTEIAVYGGCADAQPLISNDDYYGLQALALLPTQSRSAYLVRVGNRDAARPVRARIAAILASGFSGKVSISPAGAVSSAGLIVSNFTSISGYYTGTVGTDANGNYAMMTSSNGTFYARTGNAYSQSGSVLHEAYGDVICTNGGDTYSLSSCGPGQPAPITVAGNLNTDGIDFDLGLGHALSFRLSNEVDGTPLTGATALLSWSNFSSGNRLRGWGRTSQLPRPAAGHRLPCGVQRRRFPSGGLRQHSLCQLLPDRAGNAHHLPGGRSLFS
;
A
#
# COMPACT_ATOMS: atom_id res chain seq x y z
N MET A 1 -22.94 -54.21 30.41
CA MET A 1 -21.71 -53.43 30.65
C MET A 1 -20.63 -53.95 29.70
N LYS A 2 -20.25 -53.15 28.69
CA LYS A 2 -19.17 -53.43 27.72
C LYS A 2 -18.23 -52.21 27.70
N PRO A 3 -16.90 -52.38 27.72
CA PRO A 3 -15.99 -51.25 27.62
C PRO A 3 -15.80 -50.89 26.14
N ILE A 4 -16.16 -49.66 25.76
CA ILE A 4 -15.82 -49.09 24.45
C ILE A 4 -14.40 -48.54 24.57
N ARG A 5 -13.47 -49.20 23.87
CA ARG A 5 -12.07 -48.80 23.75
C ARG A 5 -11.99 -47.48 23.00
N ALA A 6 -11.33 -46.51 23.64
CA ALA A 6 -10.83 -45.29 23.01
C ALA A 6 -9.84 -45.66 21.89
N LEU A 7 -10.20 -45.35 20.65
CA LEU A 7 -9.28 -45.32 19.52
C LEU A 7 -8.92 -43.84 19.28
N LEU A 8 -7.87 -43.40 19.96
CA LEU A 8 -7.26 -42.08 19.78
C LEU A 8 -6.46 -42.13 18.46
N LEU A 9 -7.08 -41.68 17.37
CA LEU A 9 -6.42 -41.55 16.07
C LEU A 9 -5.56 -40.27 16.08
N ILE A 10 -4.28 -40.43 16.42
CA ILE A 10 -3.25 -39.39 16.23
C ILE A 10 -2.97 -39.32 14.72
N LEU A 11 -3.72 -38.49 14.01
CA LEU A 11 -3.39 -38.08 12.65
C LEU A 11 -2.41 -36.91 12.75
N LEU A 12 -1.13 -37.24 12.93
CA LEU A 12 -0.01 -36.32 12.73
C LEU A 12 0.02 -35.96 11.24
N ILE A 13 -0.58 -34.83 10.89
CA ILE A 13 -0.41 -34.19 9.59
C ILE A 13 1.05 -33.73 9.53
N ALA A 14 1.90 -34.55 8.91
CA ALA A 14 3.19 -34.10 8.41
C ALA A 14 2.92 -33.14 7.24
N LEU A 15 2.68 -31.86 7.55
CA LEU A 15 2.80 -30.76 6.61
C LEU A 15 4.25 -30.74 6.15
N SER A 16 4.50 -31.46 5.06
CA SER A 16 5.75 -31.42 4.35
C SER A 16 5.83 -30.01 3.78
N THR A 17 6.78 -29.21 4.28
CA THR A 17 7.16 -27.94 3.68
C THR A 17 7.87 -28.23 2.36
N SER A 18 7.12 -28.68 1.36
CA SER A 18 7.60 -28.65 -0.02
C SER A 18 7.79 -27.19 -0.36
N ALA A 19 9.05 -26.74 -0.39
CA ALA A 19 9.40 -25.46 -0.97
C ALA A 19 8.76 -25.41 -2.37
N PRO A 20 7.90 -24.42 -2.67
CA PRO A 20 7.22 -24.37 -3.96
C PRO A 20 8.27 -24.37 -5.07
N ALA A 21 8.07 -25.24 -6.06
CA ALA A 21 8.91 -25.31 -7.24
C ALA A 21 9.04 -23.92 -7.87
N SER A 22 10.27 -23.53 -8.23
CA SER A 22 10.66 -22.23 -8.77
C SER A 22 10.16 -21.96 -10.21
N GLY A 23 8.87 -22.17 -10.46
CA GLY A 23 8.17 -21.74 -11.67
C GLY A 23 7.22 -20.55 -11.40
N PRO A 24 6.68 -19.94 -12.45
CA PRO A 24 7.15 -18.65 -12.98
C PRO A 24 7.17 -17.55 -11.89
N ALA A 25 8.26 -17.44 -11.13
CA ALA A 25 8.45 -16.46 -10.06
C ALA A 25 8.51 -14.98 -10.52
N ASN A 26 8.16 -14.69 -11.78
CA ASN A 26 8.38 -13.42 -12.44
C ASN A 26 7.08 -12.69 -12.85
N ASP A 27 5.91 -13.30 -12.68
CA ASP A 27 4.64 -12.62 -12.95
C ASP A 27 4.15 -11.92 -11.67
N PRO A 28 4.17 -10.57 -11.61
CA PRO A 28 3.71 -9.81 -10.45
C PRO A 28 2.24 -10.04 -10.12
N ILE A 29 1.39 -10.32 -11.12
CA ILE A 29 -0.04 -10.55 -10.91
C ILE A 29 -0.22 -11.90 -10.22
N ALA A 30 0.40 -12.96 -10.75
CA ALA A 30 0.36 -14.28 -10.13
C ALA A 30 0.98 -14.28 -8.71
N LEU A 31 2.05 -13.50 -8.50
CA LEU A 31 2.62 -13.28 -7.17
C LEU A 31 1.62 -12.61 -6.24
N ALA A 32 0.98 -11.52 -6.67
CA ALA A 32 0.00 -10.80 -5.87
C ALA A 32 -1.19 -11.68 -5.50
N GLN A 33 -1.74 -12.41 -6.47
CA GLN A 33 -2.87 -13.33 -6.27
C GLN A 33 -2.53 -14.45 -5.27
N ARG A 34 -1.34 -15.05 -5.36
CA ARG A 34 -0.89 -16.05 -4.39
C ARG A 34 -0.78 -15.47 -2.97
N LEU A 35 -0.14 -14.32 -2.85
CA LEU A 35 0.11 -13.68 -1.55
C LEU A 35 -1.18 -13.18 -0.90
N GLU A 36 -2.14 -12.71 -1.69
CA GLU A 36 -3.49 -12.36 -1.20
C GLU A 36 -4.14 -13.55 -0.51
N VAL A 37 -4.17 -14.72 -1.17
CA VAL A 37 -4.78 -15.94 -0.61
C VAL A 37 -4.12 -16.33 0.70
N GLU A 38 -2.79 -16.32 0.71
CA GLU A 38 -2.04 -16.65 1.91
C GLU A 38 -2.38 -15.69 3.06
N LEU A 39 -2.39 -14.39 2.79
CA LEU A 39 -2.73 -13.38 3.78
C LEU A 39 -4.17 -13.56 4.27
N THR A 40 -5.15 -13.74 3.37
CA THR A 40 -6.55 -13.99 3.75
C THR A 40 -6.70 -15.23 4.63
N MET A 41 -6.03 -16.33 4.31
CA MET A 41 -6.06 -17.54 5.14
C MET A 41 -5.50 -17.29 6.55
N LEU A 42 -4.39 -16.54 6.65
CA LEU A 42 -3.79 -16.17 7.92
C LEU A 42 -4.72 -15.28 8.75
N THR A 43 -5.30 -14.26 8.12
CA THR A 43 -6.23 -13.33 8.79
C THR A 43 -7.51 -14.03 9.24
N ASP A 44 -8.07 -14.93 8.42
CA ASP A 44 -9.27 -15.70 8.77
C ASP A 44 -9.00 -16.69 9.92
N SER A 45 -7.84 -17.34 9.95
CA SER A 45 -7.48 -18.23 11.06
C SER A 45 -7.33 -17.44 12.35
N ALA A 46 -6.56 -16.34 12.32
CA ALA A 46 -6.35 -15.47 13.48
C ALA A 46 -7.67 -14.88 14.02
N GLY A 47 -8.55 -14.41 13.13
CA GLY A 47 -9.87 -13.89 13.51
C GLY A 47 -10.76 -14.93 14.18
N ARG A 48 -10.83 -16.16 13.63
CA ARG A 48 -11.63 -17.24 14.24
C ARG A 48 -11.08 -17.71 15.59
N GLU A 49 -9.77 -17.73 15.73
CA GLU A 49 -9.09 -18.15 16.96
C GLU A 49 -9.03 -17.03 18.01
N GLY A 50 -9.34 -15.79 17.62
CA GLY A 50 -9.12 -14.62 18.45
C GLY A 50 -7.63 -14.49 18.84
N ALA A 51 -6.74 -14.83 17.91
CA ALA A 51 -5.29 -14.85 18.07
C ALA A 51 -4.64 -13.72 17.26
N ASP A 52 -3.35 -13.48 17.52
CA ASP A 52 -2.53 -12.61 16.68
C ASP A 52 -2.20 -13.34 15.37
N ILE A 53 -2.09 -12.60 14.27
CA ILE A 53 -1.61 -13.13 13.00
C ILE A 53 -0.11 -13.43 13.13
N ASP A 54 0.34 -14.56 12.59
CA ASP A 54 1.75 -14.98 12.63
C ASP A 54 2.68 -13.89 12.05
N ALA A 55 3.44 -13.24 12.92
CA ALA A 55 4.35 -12.15 12.56
C ALA A 55 5.48 -12.60 11.63
N THR A 56 5.91 -13.86 11.72
CA THR A 56 6.93 -14.44 10.82
C THR A 56 6.38 -14.58 9.41
N ALA A 57 5.13 -15.04 9.31
CA ALA A 57 4.44 -15.15 8.02
C ALA A 57 4.20 -13.77 7.39
N LEU A 58 3.75 -12.79 8.17
CA LEU A 58 3.59 -11.41 7.69
C LEU A 58 4.90 -10.82 7.17
N ALA A 59 6.00 -10.93 7.93
CA ALA A 59 7.30 -10.43 7.51
C ALA A 59 7.81 -11.11 6.23
N ARG A 60 7.50 -12.39 6.02
CA ARG A 60 7.81 -13.10 4.77
C ARG A 60 6.99 -12.55 3.60
N ILE A 61 5.67 -12.43 3.74
CA ILE A 61 4.79 -11.89 2.70
C ILE A 61 5.25 -10.48 2.32
N GLU A 62 5.51 -9.62 3.30
CA GLU A 62 6.01 -8.26 3.08
C GLU A 62 7.35 -8.25 2.32
N ALA A 63 8.30 -9.12 2.68
CA ALA A 63 9.55 -9.25 1.96
C ALA A 63 9.35 -9.68 0.49
N GLU A 64 8.42 -10.60 0.23
CA GLU A 64 8.09 -11.04 -1.13
C GLU A 64 7.40 -9.92 -1.95
N VAL A 65 6.47 -9.17 -1.36
CA VAL A 65 5.84 -7.99 -2.00
C VAL A 65 6.89 -6.94 -2.34
N ASN A 66 7.79 -6.63 -1.42
CA ASN A 66 8.87 -5.65 -1.61
C ASN A 66 9.85 -6.10 -2.71
N ALA A 67 10.23 -7.38 -2.71
CA ALA A 67 11.09 -7.95 -3.74
C ALA A 67 10.43 -7.89 -5.13
N GLY A 68 9.15 -8.30 -5.22
CA GLY A 68 8.37 -8.24 -6.46
C GLY A 68 8.23 -6.83 -7.00
N THR A 69 7.93 -5.87 -6.13
CA THR A 69 7.80 -4.44 -6.49
C THR A 69 9.13 -3.89 -7.02
N GLY A 70 10.25 -4.15 -6.33
CA GLY A 70 11.56 -3.66 -6.73
C GLY A 70 12.09 -4.28 -8.02
N GLU A 71 11.77 -5.55 -8.29
CA GLU A 71 12.06 -6.18 -9.58
C GLU A 71 11.23 -5.59 -10.71
N TRP A 72 9.95 -5.39 -10.46
CA TRP A 72 9.04 -4.90 -11.47
C TRP A 72 9.34 -3.45 -11.88
N MET A 73 9.63 -2.59 -10.90
CA MET A 73 10.05 -1.20 -11.16
C MET A 73 11.30 -1.15 -12.06
N ARG A 74 12.23 -2.08 -11.90
CA ARG A 74 13.43 -2.18 -12.76
C ARG A 74 13.09 -2.57 -14.20
N ARG A 75 12.01 -3.35 -14.40
CA ARG A 75 11.59 -3.84 -15.72
C ARG A 75 10.71 -2.85 -16.48
N ARG A 76 10.36 -1.69 -15.90
CA ARG A 76 9.43 -0.69 -16.48
C ARG A 76 8.11 -1.32 -16.95
N GLY A 77 7.50 -2.17 -16.13
CA GLY A 77 6.21 -2.76 -16.45
C GLY A 77 5.07 -1.74 -16.53
N ARG A 78 3.86 -2.20 -16.87
CA ARG A 78 2.64 -1.38 -16.98
C ARG A 78 2.08 -0.97 -15.62
N ALA A 79 1.78 0.31 -15.37
CA ALA A 79 1.31 0.82 -14.08
C ALA A 79 0.30 -0.08 -13.31
N GLU A 80 -0.60 -0.77 -14.04
CA GLU A 80 -1.54 -1.78 -13.53
C GLU A 80 -0.89 -2.87 -12.66
N ASP A 81 0.23 -3.46 -13.06
CA ASP A 81 0.80 -4.60 -12.32
C ASP A 81 1.40 -4.16 -10.96
N THR A 82 1.99 -2.96 -10.91
CA THR A 82 2.41 -2.37 -9.61
C THR A 82 1.25 -2.08 -8.70
N SER A 83 0.09 -1.74 -9.27
CA SER A 83 -1.11 -1.44 -8.49
C SER A 83 -1.48 -2.64 -7.63
N LYS A 84 -1.49 -3.85 -8.19
CA LYS A 84 -1.88 -5.08 -7.47
C LYS A 84 -0.98 -5.42 -6.28
N LEU A 85 0.35 -5.39 -6.47
CA LEU A 85 1.29 -5.54 -5.35
C LEU A 85 1.13 -4.43 -4.32
N GLY A 86 0.75 -3.24 -4.78
CA GLY A 86 0.47 -2.14 -3.91
C GLY A 86 -0.76 -2.29 -3.03
N GLN A 87 -1.84 -2.82 -3.61
CA GLN A 87 -3.05 -3.14 -2.86
C GLN A 87 -2.77 -4.16 -1.73
N LEU A 88 -1.84 -5.10 -1.94
CA LEU A 88 -1.41 -6.01 -0.88
C LEU A 88 -0.69 -5.31 0.29
N LEU A 89 0.03 -4.22 0.05
CA LEU A 89 0.62 -3.42 1.13
C LEU A 89 -0.47 -2.82 2.02
N GLY A 90 -1.61 -2.45 1.44
CA GLY A 90 -2.80 -2.04 2.20
C GLY A 90 -3.35 -3.15 3.12
N LEU A 91 -3.45 -4.38 2.60
CA LEU A 91 -3.89 -5.53 3.39
C LEU A 91 -2.88 -5.91 4.49
N LEU A 92 -1.58 -5.86 4.18
CA LEU A 92 -0.51 -6.10 5.15
C LEU A 92 -0.52 -5.06 6.26
N ALA A 93 -0.70 -3.77 5.92
CA ALA A 93 -0.82 -2.70 6.91
C ALA A 93 -1.99 -2.96 7.88
N ASN A 94 -3.12 -3.46 7.37
CA ASN A 94 -4.25 -3.87 8.22
C ASN A 94 -3.93 -5.08 9.10
N ALA A 95 -3.22 -6.07 8.59
CA ALA A 95 -2.79 -7.22 9.38
C ALA A 95 -1.83 -6.83 10.52
N HIS A 96 -0.87 -5.93 10.25
CA HIS A 96 -0.02 -5.36 11.29
C HIS A 96 -0.82 -4.56 12.31
N ARG A 97 -1.75 -3.73 11.84
CA ARG A 97 -2.62 -2.93 12.71
C ARG A 97 -3.52 -3.79 13.59
N TYR A 98 -4.02 -4.91 13.07
CA TYR A 98 -4.79 -5.89 13.84
C TYR A 98 -3.97 -6.42 15.02
N ASN A 99 -2.73 -6.87 14.76
CA ASN A 99 -1.82 -7.34 15.82
C ASN A 99 -1.50 -6.25 16.85
N GLU A 100 -1.33 -5.00 16.41
CA GLU A 100 -1.11 -3.87 17.31
C GLU A 100 -2.32 -3.64 18.25
N LEU A 101 -3.53 -3.55 17.69
CA LEU A 101 -4.76 -3.36 18.45
C LEU A 101 -4.99 -4.49 19.45
N ARG A 102 -4.70 -5.73 19.04
CA ARG A 102 -4.73 -6.92 19.89
C ARG A 102 -3.77 -6.83 21.08
N GLN A 103 -2.52 -6.43 20.85
CA GLN A 103 -1.55 -6.20 21.91
C GLN A 103 -1.99 -5.10 22.88
N LEU A 104 -2.66 -4.08 22.37
CA LEU A 104 -3.29 -3.01 23.14
C LEU A 104 -4.62 -3.42 23.80
N ARG A 105 -5.09 -4.66 23.59
CA ARG A 105 -6.38 -5.18 24.06
C ARG A 105 -7.59 -4.33 23.61
N THR A 106 -7.46 -3.69 22.46
CA THR A 106 -8.54 -2.97 21.79
C THR A 106 -9.31 -3.94 20.89
N PRO A 107 -10.64 -3.85 20.78
CA PRO A 107 -11.38 -4.63 19.79
C PRO A 107 -10.78 -4.46 18.39
N ALA A 108 -10.50 -5.58 17.74
CA ALA A 108 -9.79 -5.64 16.48
C ALA A 108 -10.54 -6.59 15.55
N ASP A 109 -11.61 -6.11 14.94
CA ASP A 109 -12.29 -6.86 13.88
C ASP A 109 -11.62 -6.51 12.56
N LEU A 110 -11.13 -7.50 11.82
CA LEU A 110 -10.49 -7.25 10.52
C LEU A 110 -11.50 -6.58 9.58
N PRO A 111 -11.07 -5.65 8.72
CA PRO A 111 -11.97 -5.00 7.77
C PRO A 111 -12.76 -6.03 6.98
N TYR A 112 -14.07 -5.82 6.92
CA TYR A 112 -15.02 -6.64 6.16
C TYR A 112 -15.27 -8.05 6.69
N SER A 113 -14.71 -8.42 7.83
CA SER A 113 -15.05 -9.68 8.51
C SER A 113 -16.50 -9.68 9.01
N GLU A 114 -17.09 -8.50 9.19
CA GLU A 114 -18.47 -8.27 9.61
C GLU A 114 -19.48 -8.35 8.45
N LEU A 115 -19.02 -8.46 7.21
CA LEU A 115 -19.93 -8.46 6.06
C LEU A 115 -20.82 -9.70 6.07
N GLU A 116 -22.13 -9.46 5.96
CA GLU A 116 -23.11 -10.53 5.86
C GLU A 116 -22.74 -11.53 4.74
N PRO A 117 -22.74 -12.84 5.03
CA PRO A 117 -22.48 -13.86 4.03
C PRO A 117 -23.46 -13.75 2.85
N GLY A 118 -22.94 -13.85 1.64
CA GLY A 118 -23.78 -13.91 0.45
C GLY A 118 -24.55 -15.24 0.38
N LEU A 119 -25.75 -15.19 -0.21
CA LEU A 119 -26.51 -16.38 -0.57
C LEU A 119 -25.67 -17.22 -1.55
N ALA A 120 -25.38 -18.47 -1.19
CA ALA A 120 -24.62 -19.36 -2.05
C ALA A 120 -25.39 -19.63 -3.36
N VAL A 121 -24.78 -19.32 -4.50
CA VAL A 121 -25.33 -19.58 -5.82
C VAL A 121 -24.32 -20.41 -6.61
N ARG A 122 -24.80 -21.35 -7.40
CA ARG A 122 -23.94 -22.07 -8.35
C ARG A 122 -23.86 -21.24 -9.62
N ALA A 123 -22.69 -20.67 -9.91
CA ALA A 123 -22.36 -20.26 -11.27
C ALA A 123 -22.28 -21.55 -12.10
N SER A 124 -23.35 -21.91 -12.78
CA SER A 124 -23.41 -23.12 -13.61
C SER A 124 -23.21 -22.73 -15.07
N THR A 125 -23.00 -23.73 -15.94
CA THR A 125 -22.81 -23.61 -17.38
C THR A 125 -23.88 -22.75 -18.09
N ASP A 126 -23.63 -22.38 -19.36
CA ASP A 126 -24.31 -21.39 -20.23
C ASP A 126 -25.83 -21.18 -20.09
N GLU A 127 -26.57 -22.17 -19.57
CA GLU A 127 -28.02 -22.14 -19.38
C GLU A 127 -28.46 -21.65 -17.99
N SER A 128 -27.53 -21.44 -17.05
CA SER A 128 -27.89 -21.02 -15.69
C SER A 128 -28.11 -19.52 -15.55
N LEU A 129 -29.00 -19.13 -14.62
CA LEU A 129 -29.17 -17.73 -14.24
C LEU A 129 -27.83 -17.18 -13.73
N GLY A 130 -27.44 -16.04 -14.29
CA GLY A 130 -26.18 -15.37 -14.05
C GLY A 130 -25.00 -15.88 -14.90
N ALA A 131 -25.18 -16.90 -15.75
CA ALA A 131 -24.08 -17.36 -16.61
C ALA A 131 -23.71 -16.35 -17.70
N ASN A 132 -24.67 -15.54 -18.14
CA ASN A 132 -24.48 -14.58 -19.23
C ASN A 132 -25.38 -13.34 -19.04
N CYS A 133 -25.13 -12.33 -19.87
CA CYS A 133 -25.85 -11.06 -19.82
C CYS A 133 -27.36 -11.19 -20.13
N ALA A 134 -27.77 -12.14 -20.99
CA ALA A 134 -29.15 -12.31 -21.40
C ALA A 134 -30.02 -12.94 -20.30
N GLY A 135 -29.42 -13.76 -19.44
CA GLY A 135 -30.06 -14.35 -18.26
C GLY A 135 -29.40 -13.92 -16.95
N PRO A 136 -29.34 -12.62 -16.60
CA PRO A 136 -28.69 -12.17 -15.38
C PRO A 136 -29.54 -12.52 -14.16
N MET A 137 -28.92 -12.75 -13.01
CA MET A 137 -29.64 -12.94 -11.75
C MET A 137 -30.01 -11.58 -11.14
N ASP A 138 -31.28 -11.38 -10.76
CA ASP A 138 -31.67 -10.13 -10.08
C ASP A 138 -31.00 -10.04 -8.69
N LEU A 139 -30.36 -8.91 -8.41
CA LEU A 139 -29.71 -8.62 -7.13
C LEU A 139 -30.31 -7.34 -6.53
N ALA A 140 -31.01 -7.50 -5.40
CA ALA A 140 -31.59 -6.39 -4.67
C ALA A 140 -30.53 -5.63 -3.87
N THR A 141 -30.68 -4.31 -3.76
CA THR A 141 -29.87 -3.48 -2.87
C THR A 141 -30.01 -3.95 -1.42
N GLY A 142 -28.89 -4.07 -0.70
CA GLY A 142 -28.79 -4.65 0.63
C GLY A 142 -28.63 -6.17 0.65
N SER A 143 -28.62 -6.83 -0.51
CA SER A 143 -28.40 -8.28 -0.62
C SER A 143 -27.02 -8.62 -1.16
N ALA A 144 -26.56 -9.84 -0.86
CA ALA A 144 -25.32 -10.39 -1.38
C ALA A 144 -25.51 -11.81 -1.91
N LEU A 145 -24.77 -12.15 -2.96
CA LEU A 145 -24.63 -13.50 -3.52
C LEU A 145 -23.20 -13.99 -3.30
N ALA A 146 -22.99 -15.30 -3.28
CA ALA A 146 -21.68 -15.90 -3.12
C ALA A 146 -21.40 -17.03 -4.13
N PRO A 147 -21.22 -16.70 -5.43
CA PRO A 147 -20.86 -17.71 -6.43
C PRO A 147 -19.40 -18.16 -6.31
N THR A 148 -19.12 -19.38 -6.74
CA THR A 148 -17.75 -19.82 -7.04
C THR A 148 -17.51 -19.62 -8.52
N LEU A 149 -16.63 -18.68 -8.86
CA LEU A 149 -16.21 -18.38 -10.23
C LEU A 149 -15.08 -19.32 -10.62
N ALA A 150 -15.13 -19.85 -11.84
CA ALA A 150 -14.04 -20.65 -12.39
C ALA A 150 -12.78 -19.79 -12.61
N ALA A 151 -11.64 -20.43 -12.91
CA ALA A 151 -10.41 -19.70 -13.21
C ALA A 151 -10.58 -18.76 -14.41
N ALA A 152 -9.92 -17.60 -14.39
CA ALA A 152 -10.03 -16.58 -15.43
C ALA A 152 -9.78 -17.16 -16.84
N GLY A 153 -10.63 -16.77 -17.80
CA GLY A 153 -10.56 -17.25 -19.18
C GLY A 153 -11.19 -18.63 -19.41
N THR A 154 -11.75 -19.25 -18.37
CA THR A 154 -12.51 -20.50 -18.49
C THR A 154 -14.01 -20.25 -18.42
N LYS A 155 -14.81 -21.23 -18.87
CA LYS A 155 -16.27 -21.13 -18.79
C LYS A 155 -16.73 -21.08 -17.33
N GLY A 156 -17.49 -20.03 -17.00
CA GLY A 156 -17.97 -19.78 -15.62
C GLY A 156 -17.03 -18.91 -14.78
N ASP A 157 -16.04 -18.25 -15.41
CA ASP A 157 -15.16 -17.28 -14.75
C ASP A 157 -15.86 -15.98 -14.34
N ALA A 158 -17.11 -15.78 -14.75
CA ALA A 158 -17.89 -14.60 -14.41
C ALA A 158 -19.34 -14.93 -14.06
N PHE A 159 -19.95 -14.03 -13.31
CA PHE A 159 -21.35 -14.08 -12.91
C PHE A 159 -22.04 -12.75 -13.21
N TRP A 160 -23.20 -12.81 -13.84
CA TRP A 160 -23.98 -11.65 -14.27
C TRP A 160 -25.15 -11.41 -13.34
N VAL A 161 -25.24 -10.18 -12.84
CA VAL A 161 -26.38 -9.73 -12.03
C VAL A 161 -27.07 -8.54 -12.66
N ARG A 162 -28.37 -8.42 -12.43
CA ARG A 162 -29.15 -7.24 -12.74
C ARG A 162 -29.42 -6.48 -11.46
N VAL A 163 -29.01 -5.22 -11.41
CA VAL A 163 -29.20 -4.35 -10.24
C VAL A 163 -30.07 -3.18 -10.62
N ARG A 164 -31.14 -2.96 -9.87
CA ARG A 164 -32.02 -1.79 -10.07
C ARG A 164 -31.43 -0.59 -9.34
N SER A 165 -31.28 0.52 -10.04
CA SER A 165 -30.93 1.77 -9.38
C SER A 165 -32.09 2.18 -8.49
N THR A 166 -31.81 2.45 -7.21
CA THR A 166 -32.83 3.02 -6.33
C THR A 166 -32.89 4.53 -6.54
N ALA A 167 -34.07 5.13 -6.48
CA ALA A 167 -34.23 6.59 -6.53
C ALA A 167 -33.60 7.28 -5.29
N ALA A 168 -33.26 6.50 -4.27
CA ALA A 168 -32.88 6.98 -2.94
C ALA A 168 -31.36 7.01 -2.69
N GLY A 169 -30.51 6.73 -3.68
CA GLY A 169 -29.07 6.80 -3.39
C GLY A 169 -28.07 6.25 -4.41
N ARG A 170 -26.81 6.40 -4.01
CA ARG A 170 -25.59 5.91 -4.64
C ARG A 170 -25.48 4.38 -4.47
N THR A 171 -26.17 3.63 -5.32
CA THR A 171 -26.04 2.16 -5.34
C THR A 171 -24.68 1.79 -5.90
N ALA A 172 -23.94 0.93 -5.22
CA ALA A 172 -22.67 0.39 -5.69
C ALA A 172 -22.70 -1.13 -5.72
N ILE A 173 -21.83 -1.72 -6.53
CA ILE A 173 -21.53 -3.14 -6.52
C ILE A 173 -20.21 -3.32 -5.80
N SER A 174 -20.18 -4.25 -4.87
CA SER A 174 -19.01 -4.56 -4.07
C SER A 174 -18.68 -6.04 -4.18
N THR A 175 -17.39 -6.33 -4.37
CA THR A 175 -16.84 -7.67 -4.16
C THR A 175 -16.05 -7.82 -2.87
N LEU A 176 -16.19 -6.87 -1.95
CA LEU A 176 -15.56 -6.92 -0.63
C LEU A 176 -16.02 -8.17 0.14
N GLY A 177 -15.05 -8.88 0.71
CA GLY A 177 -15.18 -10.21 1.31
C GLY A 177 -15.00 -11.38 0.34
N SER A 178 -14.51 -11.14 -0.89
CA SER A 178 -14.18 -12.22 -1.83
C SER A 178 -12.85 -12.90 -1.49
N GLY A 179 -12.71 -14.18 -1.81
CA GLY A 179 -11.48 -14.96 -1.56
C GLY A 179 -10.44 -14.88 -2.69
N GLY A 180 -10.37 -13.78 -3.43
CA GLY A 180 -9.43 -13.61 -4.53
C GLY A 180 -9.68 -12.39 -5.41
N ASP A 181 -8.91 -12.30 -6.49
CA ASP A 181 -8.90 -11.21 -7.47
C ASP A 181 -10.19 -11.17 -8.30
N THR A 182 -10.98 -10.11 -8.10
CA THR A 182 -12.31 -9.96 -8.70
C THR A 182 -12.45 -8.63 -9.40
N GLU A 183 -13.09 -8.64 -10.56
CA GLU A 183 -13.41 -7.43 -11.33
C GLU A 183 -14.91 -7.18 -11.39
N ILE A 184 -15.30 -5.92 -11.49
CA ILE A 184 -16.66 -5.46 -11.76
C ILE A 184 -16.67 -4.69 -13.08
N ALA A 185 -17.61 -5.03 -13.96
CA ALA A 185 -17.91 -4.26 -15.17
C ALA A 185 -19.42 -4.01 -15.28
N VAL A 186 -19.82 -2.74 -15.37
CA VAL A 186 -21.22 -2.29 -15.37
C VAL A 186 -21.64 -1.88 -16.78
N TYR A 187 -22.76 -2.40 -17.26
CA TYR A 187 -23.32 -2.16 -18.59
C TYR A 187 -24.73 -1.58 -18.49
N GLY A 188 -25.11 -0.77 -19.49
CA GLY A 188 -26.49 -0.28 -19.65
C GLY A 188 -27.40 -1.33 -20.30
N GLY A 189 -26.84 -2.24 -21.09
CA GLY A 189 -27.52 -3.38 -21.72
C GLY A 189 -26.53 -4.36 -22.37
N CYS A 190 -27.01 -5.53 -22.79
CA CYS A 190 -26.14 -6.58 -23.35
C CYS A 190 -25.53 -6.27 -24.72
N ALA A 191 -26.09 -5.31 -25.44
CA ALA A 191 -25.57 -4.87 -26.72
C ALA A 191 -24.44 -3.83 -26.57
N ASP A 192 -24.18 -3.35 -25.35
CA ASP A 192 -23.14 -2.35 -25.11
C ASP A 192 -21.76 -2.99 -25.32
N ALA A 193 -20.97 -2.42 -26.23
CA ALA A 193 -19.65 -2.93 -26.56
C ALA A 193 -18.60 -2.67 -25.46
N GLN A 194 -18.87 -1.72 -24.57
CA GLN A 194 -17.96 -1.29 -23.50
C GLN A 194 -18.74 -1.08 -22.19
N PRO A 195 -18.15 -1.38 -21.04
CA PRO A 195 -18.76 -1.06 -19.76
C PRO A 195 -18.83 0.46 -19.58
N LEU A 196 -19.89 0.92 -18.92
CA LEU A 196 -20.03 2.30 -18.45
C LEU A 196 -18.99 2.62 -17.38
N ILE A 197 -18.73 1.66 -16.50
CA ILE A 197 -17.76 1.74 -15.40
C ILE A 197 -17.16 0.35 -15.21
N SER A 198 -15.86 0.27 -15.00
CA SER A 198 -15.16 -0.95 -14.57
C SER A 198 -14.23 -0.64 -13.42
N ASN A 199 -14.09 -1.59 -12.49
CA ASN A 199 -13.08 -1.54 -11.45
C ASN A 199 -12.67 -2.97 -11.08
N ASP A 200 -11.38 -3.24 -10.95
CA ASP A 200 -10.83 -4.53 -10.55
C ASP A 200 -9.90 -4.45 -9.33
N ASP A 201 -9.66 -3.26 -8.77
CA ASP A 201 -8.85 -3.07 -7.57
C ASP A 201 -9.38 -1.87 -6.75
N TYR A 202 -9.82 -2.13 -5.52
CA TYR A 202 -10.32 -1.12 -4.59
C TYR A 202 -9.76 -1.31 -3.18
N TYR A 203 -9.83 -2.54 -2.66
CA TYR A 203 -9.28 -2.96 -1.38
C TYR A 203 -8.65 -4.34 -1.55
N GLY A 204 -7.32 -4.41 -1.54
CA GLY A 204 -6.66 -5.63 -2.00
C GLY A 204 -6.96 -5.85 -3.49
N LEU A 205 -7.22 -7.09 -3.90
CA LEU A 205 -7.59 -7.44 -5.28
C LEU A 205 -9.11 -7.50 -5.47
N GLN A 206 -9.87 -6.83 -4.60
CA GLN A 206 -11.32 -6.81 -4.62
C GLN A 206 -11.81 -5.44 -5.09
N ALA A 207 -12.98 -5.41 -5.72
CA ALA A 207 -13.50 -4.26 -6.43
C ALA A 207 -14.72 -3.63 -5.75
N LEU A 208 -14.88 -2.32 -5.99
CA LEU A 208 -16.06 -1.54 -5.63
C LEU A 208 -16.36 -0.57 -6.76
N ALA A 209 -17.57 -0.60 -7.31
CA ALA A 209 -17.96 0.26 -8.43
C ALA A 209 -19.30 0.93 -8.15
N LEU A 210 -19.35 2.26 -8.27
CA LEU A 210 -20.60 3.01 -8.20
C LEU A 210 -21.42 2.80 -9.46
N LEU A 211 -22.73 2.58 -9.32
CA LEU A 211 -23.61 2.60 -10.48
C LEU A 211 -23.85 4.06 -10.92
N PRO A 212 -23.85 4.36 -12.24
CA PRO A 212 -24.16 5.71 -12.71
C PRO A 212 -25.53 6.19 -12.21
N THR A 213 -25.65 7.48 -11.90
CA THR A 213 -26.91 8.10 -11.43
C THR A 213 -27.92 8.37 -12.55
N GLN A 214 -27.70 7.82 -13.75
CA GLN A 214 -28.61 7.98 -14.89
C GLN A 214 -29.98 7.36 -14.59
N SER A 215 -31.03 7.91 -15.20
CA SER A 215 -32.42 7.43 -15.09
C SER A 215 -32.64 6.10 -15.82
N ARG A 216 -31.93 5.06 -15.39
CA ARG A 216 -32.09 3.68 -15.88
C ARG A 216 -32.79 2.87 -14.81
N SER A 217 -33.74 2.04 -15.24
CA SER A 217 -34.47 1.13 -14.34
C SER A 217 -33.58 0.01 -13.80
N ALA A 218 -32.54 -0.38 -14.54
CA ALA A 218 -31.56 -1.37 -14.12
C ALA A 218 -30.23 -1.26 -14.88
N TYR A 219 -29.18 -1.82 -14.27
CA TYR A 219 -27.87 -2.06 -14.85
C TYR A 219 -27.61 -3.56 -14.92
N LEU A 220 -26.80 -3.97 -15.90
CA LEU A 220 -26.28 -5.33 -16.02
C LEU A 220 -24.83 -5.32 -15.58
N VAL A 221 -24.49 -6.14 -14.61
CA VAL A 221 -23.17 -6.13 -13.99
C VAL A 221 -22.54 -7.49 -14.16
N ARG A 222 -21.35 -7.53 -14.77
CA ARG A 222 -20.50 -8.70 -14.81
C ARG A 222 -19.51 -8.62 -13.65
N VAL A 223 -19.47 -9.65 -12.82
CA VAL A 223 -18.40 -9.86 -11.85
C VAL A 223 -17.53 -11.02 -12.32
N GLY A 224 -16.25 -10.76 -12.59
CA GLY A 224 -15.30 -11.74 -13.12
C GLY A 224 -14.24 -12.15 -12.11
N ASN A 225 -13.67 -13.33 -12.29
CA ASN A 225 -12.44 -13.77 -11.66
C ASN A 225 -11.25 -13.37 -12.54
N ARG A 226 -10.23 -12.74 -11.94
CA ARG A 226 -8.99 -12.33 -12.61
C ARG A 226 -7.83 -13.30 -12.35
N ASP A 227 -8.03 -14.28 -11.47
CA ASP A 227 -7.07 -15.33 -11.18
C ASP A 227 -7.20 -16.49 -12.19
N ALA A 228 -6.23 -16.58 -13.10
CA ALA A 228 -6.17 -17.63 -14.12
C ALA A 228 -5.74 -18.99 -13.57
N ALA A 229 -5.19 -19.05 -12.36
CA ALA A 229 -4.67 -20.27 -11.78
C ALA A 229 -5.72 -21.06 -10.98
N ARG A 230 -6.78 -20.40 -10.47
CA ARG A 230 -7.74 -21.05 -9.56
C ARG A 230 -9.13 -20.44 -9.60
N PRO A 231 -10.16 -21.20 -9.18
CA PRO A 231 -11.47 -20.63 -8.90
C PRO A 231 -11.45 -19.69 -7.69
N VAL A 232 -12.37 -18.73 -7.69
CA VAL A 232 -12.54 -17.76 -6.61
C VAL A 232 -13.96 -17.83 -6.06
N ARG A 233 -14.10 -17.89 -4.73
CA ARG A 233 -15.38 -17.65 -4.06
C ARG A 233 -15.60 -16.15 -4.02
N ALA A 234 -16.37 -15.64 -4.98
CA ALA A 234 -16.74 -14.24 -5.03
C ALA A 234 -17.90 -13.97 -4.08
N ARG A 235 -17.88 -12.82 -3.42
CA ARG A 235 -19.06 -12.22 -2.77
C ARG A 235 -19.50 -11.07 -3.67
N ILE A 236 -20.77 -11.01 -4.05
CA ILE A 236 -21.31 -9.96 -4.93
C ILE A 236 -22.44 -9.28 -4.19
N ALA A 237 -22.25 -8.05 -3.75
CA ALA A 237 -23.24 -7.30 -3.01
C ALA A 237 -23.65 -6.03 -3.76
N ALA A 238 -24.96 -5.77 -3.82
CA ALA A 238 -25.45 -4.45 -4.18
C ALA A 238 -25.65 -3.67 -2.89
N ILE A 239 -24.86 -2.62 -2.68
CA ILE A 239 -24.86 -1.85 -1.44
C ILE A 239 -25.29 -0.42 -1.69
N LEU A 240 -25.74 0.19 -0.60
CA LEU A 240 -25.98 1.61 -0.48
C LEU A 240 -24.66 2.26 -0.07
N ALA A 241 -23.90 2.76 -1.06
CA ALA A 241 -22.58 3.32 -0.82
C ALA A 241 -22.68 4.75 -0.33
N SER A 242 -21.87 5.07 0.68
CA SER A 242 -21.58 6.44 1.09
C SER A 242 -20.19 6.80 0.57
N GLY A 243 -19.75 8.04 0.78
CA GLY A 243 -18.44 8.46 0.31
C GLY A 243 -18.09 9.87 0.73
N PHE A 244 -16.92 10.30 0.29
CA PHE A 244 -16.49 11.69 0.42
C PHE A 244 -15.64 12.11 -0.78
N SER A 245 -15.63 13.39 -1.08
CA SER A 245 -14.83 13.96 -2.17
C SER A 245 -14.28 15.32 -1.84
N GLY A 246 -13.28 15.70 -2.61
CA GLY A 246 -12.72 17.04 -2.59
C GLY A 246 -11.63 17.17 -3.64
N LYS A 247 -10.69 18.07 -3.38
CA LYS A 247 -9.62 18.44 -4.27
C LYS A 247 -8.28 18.43 -3.56
N VAL A 248 -7.27 17.89 -4.23
CA VAL A 248 -5.86 18.02 -3.84
C VAL A 248 -5.23 19.15 -4.66
N SER A 249 -4.92 20.26 -4.01
CA SER A 249 -4.07 21.32 -4.56
C SER A 249 -2.62 21.16 -4.10
N ILE A 250 -1.71 21.80 -4.83
CA ILE A 250 -0.30 21.87 -4.47
C ILE A 250 0.12 23.33 -4.51
N SER A 251 0.84 23.78 -3.47
CA SER A 251 1.31 25.15 -3.31
C SER A 251 2.84 25.24 -3.44
N PRO A 252 3.38 26.15 -4.28
CA PRO A 252 2.64 27.04 -5.18
C PRO A 252 2.01 26.29 -6.36
N ALA A 253 0.86 26.79 -6.83
CA ALA A 253 0.09 26.18 -7.92
C ALA A 253 0.94 25.97 -9.18
N GLY A 254 0.82 24.77 -9.78
CA GLY A 254 1.54 24.40 -11.00
C GLY A 254 2.99 23.94 -10.80
N ALA A 255 3.49 23.89 -9.56
CA ALA A 255 4.85 23.39 -9.30
C ALA A 255 5.02 21.90 -9.65
N VAL A 256 3.97 21.11 -9.42
CA VAL A 256 3.89 19.68 -9.76
C VAL A 256 2.43 19.35 -10.08
N SER A 257 2.24 18.29 -10.87
CA SER A 257 0.90 17.79 -11.19
C SER A 257 0.26 17.22 -9.93
N SER A 258 -0.96 17.63 -9.61
CA SER A 258 -1.78 16.95 -8.62
C SER A 258 -2.47 15.71 -9.19
N ALA A 259 -2.38 15.45 -10.50
CA ALA A 259 -3.00 14.30 -11.15
C ALA A 259 -2.34 12.97 -10.79
N GLY A 260 -3.15 11.97 -10.49
CA GLY A 260 -2.70 10.64 -10.09
C GLY A 260 -2.06 10.58 -8.70
N LEU A 261 -2.19 11.65 -7.89
CA LEU A 261 -1.94 11.55 -6.45
C LEU A 261 -3.00 10.65 -5.83
N ILE A 262 -2.64 10.00 -4.74
CA ILE A 262 -3.44 8.98 -4.10
C ILE A 262 -4.07 9.57 -2.84
N VAL A 263 -5.36 9.35 -2.65
CA VAL A 263 -6.07 9.63 -1.40
C VAL A 263 -6.48 8.29 -0.79
N SER A 264 -5.96 7.97 0.40
CA SER A 264 -6.28 6.75 1.14
C SER A 264 -7.30 7.02 2.22
N ASN A 265 -8.18 6.04 2.49
CA ASN A 265 -9.23 6.11 3.50
C ASN A 265 -8.99 5.12 4.64
N PHE A 266 -9.25 5.55 5.88
CA PHE A 266 -9.06 4.78 7.11
C PHE A 266 -10.28 4.85 8.01
N THR A 267 -10.68 3.76 8.64
CA THR A 267 -11.71 3.79 9.69
C THR A 267 -11.22 4.56 10.90
N SER A 268 -12.04 5.41 11.53
CA SER A 268 -11.57 6.23 12.66
C SER A 268 -11.33 5.45 13.96
N ILE A 269 -12.00 4.31 14.13
CA ILE A 269 -11.96 3.52 15.38
C ILE A 269 -10.69 2.67 15.44
N SER A 270 -10.46 1.85 14.42
CA SER A 270 -9.32 0.93 14.38
C SER A 270 -8.14 1.49 13.59
N GLY A 271 -8.34 2.50 12.75
CA GLY A 271 -7.29 3.01 11.85
C GLY A 271 -6.99 2.09 10.67
N TYR A 272 -7.85 1.10 10.37
CA TYR A 272 -7.65 0.24 9.21
C TYR A 272 -7.81 1.02 7.91
N TYR A 273 -6.89 0.79 6.99
CA TYR A 273 -7.01 1.15 5.59
C TYR A 273 -8.24 0.46 4.98
N THR A 274 -9.01 1.15 4.14
CA THR A 274 -10.25 0.62 3.53
C THR A 274 -10.33 0.84 2.02
N GLY A 275 -9.33 1.49 1.44
CA GLY A 275 -9.28 1.72 0.01
C GLY A 275 -8.58 3.02 -0.34
N THR A 276 -8.40 3.21 -1.64
CA THR A 276 -7.72 4.37 -2.17
C THR A 276 -8.29 4.80 -3.52
N VAL A 277 -8.08 6.07 -3.86
CA VAL A 277 -8.51 6.65 -5.14
C VAL A 277 -7.45 7.60 -5.66
N GLY A 278 -7.24 7.59 -6.97
CA GLY A 278 -6.39 8.55 -7.66
C GLY A 278 -7.13 9.85 -7.95
N THR A 279 -6.42 10.96 -7.87
CA THR A 279 -6.92 12.27 -8.32
C THR A 279 -6.93 12.38 -9.84
N ASP A 280 -7.90 13.13 -10.39
CA ASP A 280 -7.97 13.47 -11.81
C ASP A 280 -6.95 14.55 -12.22
N ALA A 281 -6.96 14.95 -13.49
CA ALA A 281 -6.07 15.98 -14.04
C ALA A 281 -6.15 17.35 -13.33
N ASN A 282 -7.25 17.62 -12.62
CA ASN A 282 -7.48 18.86 -11.89
C ASN A 282 -7.26 18.69 -10.37
N GLY A 283 -6.86 17.50 -9.91
CA GLY A 283 -6.70 17.18 -8.51
C GLY A 283 -8.00 16.77 -7.81
N ASN A 284 -9.14 16.66 -8.52
CA ASN A 284 -10.38 16.23 -7.90
C ASN A 284 -10.34 14.72 -7.64
N TYR A 285 -11.00 14.28 -6.57
CA TYR A 285 -11.16 12.86 -6.27
C TYR A 285 -12.52 12.59 -5.64
N ALA A 286 -13.01 11.35 -5.77
CA ALA A 286 -14.20 10.89 -5.09
C ALA A 286 -13.99 9.47 -4.54
N MET A 287 -13.98 9.37 -3.21
CA MET A 287 -13.82 8.12 -2.48
C MET A 287 -15.20 7.55 -2.14
N MET A 288 -15.34 6.23 -2.25
CA MET A 288 -16.53 5.54 -1.75
C MET A 288 -16.23 4.87 -0.42
N THR A 289 -17.27 4.50 0.32
CA THR A 289 -17.17 3.62 1.47
C THR A 289 -18.27 2.59 1.38
N SER A 290 -17.96 1.35 1.77
CA SER A 290 -18.96 0.28 1.77
C SER A 290 -19.96 0.37 2.93
N SER A 291 -19.68 1.24 3.89
CA SER A 291 -20.48 1.45 5.10
C SER A 291 -20.49 2.91 5.53
N ASN A 292 -21.49 3.26 6.34
CA ASN A 292 -21.53 4.53 7.05
C ASN A 292 -20.54 4.50 8.22
N GLY A 293 -20.05 5.67 8.61
CA GLY A 293 -19.15 5.76 9.76
C GLY A 293 -18.34 7.04 9.77
N THR A 294 -17.34 7.03 10.63
CA THR A 294 -16.34 8.09 10.70
C THR A 294 -15.01 7.55 10.19
N PHE A 295 -14.38 8.34 9.35
CA PHE A 295 -13.18 7.98 8.62
C PHE A 295 -12.11 9.05 8.78
N TYR A 296 -10.88 8.69 8.46
CA TYR A 296 -9.77 9.61 8.21
C TYR A 296 -9.31 9.45 6.77
N ALA A 297 -8.76 10.50 6.20
CA ALA A 297 -8.15 10.45 4.88
C ALA A 297 -6.73 11.03 4.93
N ARG A 298 -5.85 10.55 4.06
CA ARG A 298 -4.55 11.19 3.81
C ARG A 298 -4.16 11.08 2.35
N THR A 299 -3.29 12.00 1.93
CA THR A 299 -2.65 11.92 0.63
C THR A 299 -1.41 11.02 0.66
N GLY A 300 -1.02 10.54 -0.51
CA GLY A 300 0.19 9.76 -0.76
C GLY A 300 0.58 9.82 -2.24
N ASN A 301 1.76 9.29 -2.54
CA ASN A 301 2.20 9.14 -3.93
C ASN A 301 1.65 7.85 -4.53
N ALA A 302 1.28 7.89 -5.81
CA ALA A 302 1.22 6.67 -6.61
C ALA A 302 2.65 6.11 -6.77
N TYR A 303 2.76 4.79 -6.95
CA TYR A 303 4.02 4.03 -7.08
C TYR A 303 5.11 4.68 -7.95
N SER A 304 4.74 5.44 -8.97
CA SER A 304 5.66 6.06 -9.93
C SER A 304 6.00 7.53 -9.66
N GLN A 305 5.30 8.21 -8.73
CA GLN A 305 5.48 9.64 -8.50
C GLN A 305 6.47 9.90 -7.37
N SER A 306 7.72 10.08 -7.77
CA SER A 306 8.86 10.70 -7.08
C SER A 306 8.64 12.12 -6.53
N GLY A 307 7.45 12.49 -6.07
CA GLY A 307 7.11 13.90 -5.84
C GLY A 307 7.75 14.47 -4.57
N SER A 308 8.31 15.68 -4.66
CA SER A 308 8.67 16.51 -3.51
C SER A 308 7.45 17.17 -2.89
N VAL A 309 6.33 16.46 -2.72
CA VAL A 309 5.13 16.96 -2.04
C VAL A 309 5.14 16.49 -0.59
N LEU A 310 4.76 17.39 0.32
CA LEU A 310 4.46 17.05 1.70
C LEU A 310 3.06 16.50 1.75
N HIS A 311 2.95 15.19 1.95
CA HIS A 311 1.66 14.57 2.17
C HIS A 311 1.14 14.89 3.56
N GLU A 312 -0.18 14.87 3.69
CA GLU A 312 -0.87 15.18 4.93
C GLU A 312 -2.12 14.31 5.09
N ALA A 313 -2.54 14.13 6.32
CA ALA A 313 -3.87 13.67 6.65
C ALA A 313 -4.83 14.87 6.75
N TYR A 314 -6.11 14.61 6.50
CA TYR A 314 -7.14 15.63 6.47
C TYR A 314 -7.16 16.42 7.78
N GLY A 315 -7.34 17.74 7.68
CA GLY A 315 -7.13 18.66 8.80
C GLY A 315 -5.68 19.14 8.95
N ASP A 316 -4.90 19.16 7.85
CA ASP A 316 -3.55 19.74 7.77
C ASP A 316 -2.55 19.07 8.74
N VAL A 317 -2.56 17.73 8.79
CA VAL A 317 -1.65 16.94 9.63
C VAL A 317 -0.55 16.32 8.77
N ILE A 318 0.63 16.92 8.76
CA ILE A 318 1.77 16.49 7.94
C ILE A 318 2.14 15.02 8.18
N CYS A 319 2.35 14.27 7.10
CA CYS A 319 2.83 12.90 7.08
C CYS A 319 4.31 12.86 6.67
N THR A 320 5.15 12.42 7.60
CA THR A 320 6.62 12.42 7.46
C THR A 320 7.14 11.39 6.46
N ASN A 321 6.33 10.38 6.13
CA ASN A 321 6.65 9.38 5.11
C ASN A 321 5.59 9.40 3.99
N GLY A 322 5.92 10.06 2.88
CA GLY A 322 5.08 10.15 1.71
C GLY A 322 4.87 8.83 0.96
N GLY A 323 5.74 7.84 1.18
CA GLY A 323 5.63 6.52 0.55
C GLY A 323 4.68 5.57 1.26
N ASP A 324 4.38 5.82 2.54
CA ASP A 324 3.52 4.96 3.35
C ASP A 324 2.06 5.40 3.26
N THR A 325 1.41 5.22 2.11
CA THR A 325 0.00 5.64 1.90
C THR A 325 -1.03 4.73 2.59
N TYR A 326 -0.59 3.65 3.25
CA TYR A 326 -1.45 2.61 3.84
C TYR A 326 -1.50 2.65 5.36
N SER A 327 -0.88 3.66 5.97
CA SER A 327 -0.88 3.86 7.42
C SER A 327 -1.05 5.33 7.79
N LEU A 328 -1.62 5.60 8.95
CA LEU A 328 -1.64 6.93 9.57
C LEU A 328 -0.46 7.15 10.54
N SER A 329 0.35 6.13 10.82
CA SER A 329 1.42 6.18 11.84
C SER A 329 2.51 7.22 11.53
N SER A 330 2.66 7.62 10.28
CA SER A 330 3.64 8.64 9.86
C SER A 330 3.12 10.08 9.96
N CYS A 331 1.83 10.27 10.24
CA CYS A 331 1.17 11.58 10.27
C CYS A 331 1.22 12.17 11.69
N GLY A 332 1.87 13.32 11.82
CA GLY A 332 2.02 14.02 13.09
C GLY A 332 3.12 15.10 13.05
N PRO A 333 3.11 16.04 14.02
CA PRO A 333 2.24 16.09 15.19
C PRO A 333 0.80 16.51 14.85
N GLY A 334 -0.19 15.96 15.58
CA GLY A 334 -1.62 16.27 15.39
C GLY A 334 -2.51 15.03 15.42
N GLN A 335 -3.82 15.24 15.30
CA GLN A 335 -4.80 14.18 15.05
C GLN A 335 -5.54 14.52 13.76
N PRO A 336 -5.62 13.59 12.79
CA PRO A 336 -6.41 13.82 11.59
C PRO A 336 -7.85 14.22 11.92
N ALA A 337 -8.41 15.17 11.17
CA ALA A 337 -9.79 15.56 11.32
C ALA A 337 -10.72 14.41 10.86
N PRO A 338 -11.76 14.07 11.64
CA PRO A 338 -12.70 13.02 11.27
C PRO A 338 -13.60 13.46 10.11
N ILE A 339 -13.88 12.53 9.21
CA ILE A 339 -14.83 12.66 8.10
C ILE A 339 -16.01 11.75 8.40
N THR A 340 -17.17 12.31 8.71
CA THR A 340 -18.39 11.53 8.89
C THR A 340 -19.08 11.35 7.54
N VAL A 341 -19.37 10.10 7.19
CA VAL A 341 -20.16 9.73 6.02
C VAL A 341 -21.39 8.95 6.46
N ALA A 342 -22.55 9.29 5.89
CA ALA A 342 -23.82 8.69 6.26
C ALA A 342 -24.73 8.54 5.05
N GLY A 343 -25.46 7.41 5.01
CA GLY A 343 -26.73 7.23 4.33
C GLY A 343 -26.78 7.61 2.86
N ASN A 344 -26.04 6.93 1.98
CA ASN A 344 -26.05 7.15 0.53
C ASN A 344 -25.57 8.53 0.08
N LEU A 345 -25.00 9.31 0.99
CA LEU A 345 -24.52 10.65 0.72
C LEU A 345 -23.03 10.64 0.44
N ASN A 346 -22.61 11.69 -0.25
CA ASN A 346 -21.22 12.02 -0.45
C ASN A 346 -20.92 13.27 0.40
N THR A 347 -19.95 13.18 1.30
CA THR A 347 -19.47 14.33 2.06
C THR A 347 -18.46 15.10 1.20
N ASP A 348 -18.87 16.27 0.70
CA ASP A 348 -18.02 17.12 -0.14
C ASP A 348 -17.12 18.06 0.69
N GLY A 349 -16.13 18.68 0.03
CA GLY A 349 -15.26 19.70 0.64
C GLY A 349 -14.13 19.13 1.50
N ILE A 350 -13.77 17.86 1.29
CA ILE A 350 -12.60 17.26 1.91
C ILE A 350 -11.37 17.61 1.07
N ASP A 351 -10.89 18.84 1.20
CA ASP A 351 -9.78 19.34 0.40
C ASP A 351 -8.43 19.18 1.11
N PHE A 352 -7.36 19.06 0.33
CA PHE A 352 -5.96 19.02 0.77
C PHE A 352 -5.17 20.09 0.04
N ASP A 353 -4.28 20.80 0.75
CA ASP A 353 -3.40 21.80 0.14
C ASP A 353 -1.94 21.48 0.42
N LEU A 354 -1.35 20.66 -0.45
CA LEU A 354 -0.04 20.09 -0.22
C LEU A 354 1.05 21.14 -0.44
N GLY A 355 1.89 21.34 0.57
CA GLY A 355 3.14 22.08 0.39
C GLY A 355 4.16 21.29 -0.43
N LEU A 356 5.07 22.00 -1.10
CA LEU A 356 6.32 21.37 -1.54
C LEU A 356 7.19 21.04 -0.33
N GLY A 357 7.73 19.83 -0.32
CA GLY A 357 8.80 19.43 0.59
C GLY A 357 9.95 20.41 0.48
N HIS A 358 10.45 20.86 1.63
CA HIS A 358 11.63 21.72 1.66
C HIS A 358 12.82 20.97 1.06
N ALA A 359 13.22 21.35 -0.14
CA ALA A 359 14.44 20.84 -0.75
C ALA A 359 15.64 21.45 -0.02
N LEU A 360 16.47 20.60 0.58
CA LEU A 360 17.78 21.03 1.05
C LEU A 360 18.71 21.10 -0.16
N SER A 361 19.08 22.32 -0.55
CA SER A 361 20.09 22.56 -1.57
C SER A 361 21.45 22.74 -0.91
N PHE A 362 22.42 21.87 -1.24
CA PHE A 362 23.79 21.97 -0.75
C PHE A 362 24.72 22.37 -1.88
N ARG A 363 25.62 23.33 -1.64
CA ARG A 363 26.77 23.60 -2.52
C ARG A 363 28.00 22.91 -1.94
N LEU A 364 28.49 21.88 -2.64
CA LEU A 364 29.79 21.28 -2.32
C LEU A 364 30.89 22.14 -2.97
N SER A 365 31.81 22.65 -2.17
CA SER A 365 32.92 23.47 -2.65
C SER A 365 34.24 23.04 -2.01
N ASN A 366 35.34 23.27 -2.72
CA ASN A 366 36.69 23.05 -2.21
C ASN A 366 36.98 24.07 -1.11
N GLU A 367 37.47 23.61 0.04
CA GLU A 367 37.75 24.46 1.21
C GLU A 367 38.83 25.50 0.93
N VAL A 368 39.79 25.19 0.06
CA VAL A 368 40.95 26.07 -0.20
C VAL A 368 40.56 27.26 -1.07
N ASP A 369 39.68 27.07 -2.04
CA ASP A 369 39.44 28.07 -3.10
C ASP A 369 37.94 28.37 -3.36
N GLY A 370 37.01 27.71 -2.66
CA GLY A 370 35.56 27.91 -2.83
C GLY A 370 34.99 27.43 -4.17
N THR A 371 35.80 26.81 -5.02
CA THR A 371 35.36 26.31 -6.33
C THR A 371 34.37 25.15 -6.17
N PRO A 372 33.33 25.05 -7.03
CA PRO A 372 32.36 23.95 -6.94
C PRO A 372 33.03 22.58 -7.19
N LEU A 373 32.77 21.62 -6.31
CA LEU A 373 33.22 20.24 -6.50
C LEU A 373 32.27 19.52 -7.47
N THR A 374 32.68 19.40 -8.74
CA THR A 374 31.89 18.76 -9.79
C THR A 374 31.94 17.23 -9.64
N GLY A 375 30.79 16.55 -9.72
CA GLY A 375 30.70 15.09 -9.61
C GLY A 375 30.78 14.55 -8.17
N ALA A 376 30.78 15.43 -7.16
CA ALA A 376 30.71 15.03 -5.77
C ALA A 376 29.27 14.64 -5.39
N THR A 377 29.12 13.53 -4.66
CA THR A 377 27.82 13.10 -4.10
C THR A 377 27.77 13.47 -2.62
N ALA A 378 26.71 14.15 -2.21
CA ALA A 378 26.35 14.31 -0.80
C ALA A 378 25.31 13.24 -0.45
N LEU A 379 25.58 12.47 0.60
CA LEU A 379 24.58 11.57 1.19
C LEU A 379 23.99 12.23 2.43
N LEU A 380 22.69 12.50 2.38
CA LEU A 380 21.93 12.94 3.54
C LEU A 380 21.46 11.68 4.29
N SER A 381 22.02 11.41 5.47
CA SER A 381 21.52 10.37 6.35
C SER A 381 20.76 10.99 7.50
N TRP A 382 19.48 10.63 7.65
CA TRP A 382 18.72 10.91 8.86
C TRP A 382 18.96 9.79 9.87
N SER A 383 19.26 10.15 11.11
CA SER A 383 19.38 9.21 12.21
C SER A 383 18.60 9.74 13.40
N ASN A 384 17.53 9.03 13.79
CA ASN A 384 16.78 9.30 15.00
C ASN A 384 17.66 9.00 16.23
N PHE A 385 18.35 10.01 16.73
CA PHE A 385 18.95 9.96 18.05
C PHE A 385 18.04 10.67 19.04
N SER A 386 17.66 9.97 20.12
CA SER A 386 16.86 10.48 21.25
C SER A 386 17.46 11.68 22.00
N SER A 387 18.59 12.23 21.55
CA SER A 387 19.32 13.35 22.17
C SER A 387 19.64 14.51 21.23
N GLY A 388 19.00 14.57 20.05
CA GLY A 388 19.07 15.73 19.15
C GLY A 388 19.41 15.37 17.72
N ASN A 389 18.73 16.05 16.80
CA ASN A 389 18.91 15.87 15.36
C ASN A 389 20.29 16.39 14.93
N ARG A 390 21.15 15.51 14.40
CA ARG A 390 22.40 15.91 13.75
C ARG A 390 22.41 15.47 12.30
N LEU A 391 22.55 16.44 11.40
CA LEU A 391 22.86 16.19 10.01
C LEU A 391 24.32 15.72 9.91
N ARG A 392 24.59 14.64 9.17
CA ARG A 392 25.95 14.27 8.77
C ARG A 392 26.00 14.13 7.26
N GLY A 393 26.86 14.93 6.62
CA GLY A 393 27.19 14.78 5.22
C GLY A 393 28.49 14.00 5.05
N TRP A 394 28.52 13.08 4.08
CA TRP A 394 29.74 12.43 3.62
C TRP A 394 29.95 12.80 2.15
N GLY A 395 31.13 13.31 1.82
CA GLY A 395 31.56 13.54 0.44
C GLY A 395 32.54 12.46 0.00
N ARG A 396 32.29 11.84 -1.15
CA ARG A 396 33.26 10.98 -1.84
C ARG A 396 33.64 11.66 -3.15
N THR A 397 34.91 11.97 -3.35
CA THR A 397 35.44 12.41 -4.64
C THR A 397 36.03 11.19 -5.35
N SER A 398 35.45 10.80 -6.49
CA SER A 398 35.97 9.70 -7.32
C SER A 398 37.19 10.12 -8.16
N GLN A 399 37.52 11.41 -8.15
CA GLN A 399 38.67 11.99 -8.84
C GLN A 399 39.58 12.71 -7.84
N LEU A 400 40.36 11.96 -7.08
CA LEU A 400 41.61 12.50 -6.55
C LEU A 400 42.68 12.32 -7.64
N PRO A 401 43.48 13.35 -7.97
CA PRO A 401 44.63 13.18 -8.84
C PRO A 401 45.51 12.06 -8.25
N ARG A 402 45.89 11.07 -9.07
CA ARG A 402 46.87 10.07 -8.67
C ARG A 402 48.13 10.83 -8.19
N PRO A 403 48.64 10.58 -6.97
CA PRO A 403 49.93 11.13 -6.59
C PRO A 403 50.98 10.65 -7.59
N ALA A 404 51.88 11.55 -7.99
CA ALA A 404 53.03 11.20 -8.82
C ALA A 404 53.76 10.01 -8.18
N ALA A 405 54.12 9.02 -9.01
CA ALA A 405 54.72 7.77 -8.57
C ALA A 405 55.99 8.05 -7.74
N GLY A 406 55.97 7.76 -6.44
CA GLY A 406 57.15 7.90 -5.59
C GLY A 406 56.94 7.82 -4.08
N HIS A 407 55.77 8.16 -3.54
CA HIS A 407 55.57 8.19 -2.08
C HIS A 407 54.66 7.07 -1.56
N ARG A 408 55.23 6.15 -0.77
CA ARG A 408 54.48 5.21 0.08
C ARG A 408 54.16 5.89 1.41
N LEU A 409 52.88 6.02 1.75
CA LEU A 409 52.44 6.46 3.08
C LEU A 409 52.42 5.25 4.05
N PRO A 410 52.99 5.35 5.26
CA PRO A 410 52.83 4.32 6.28
C PRO A 410 51.52 4.55 7.03
N CYS A 411 50.55 3.64 6.91
CA CYS A 411 49.37 3.66 7.78
C CYS A 411 49.68 2.86 9.05
N GLY A 412 49.79 3.56 10.19
CA GLY A 412 49.94 2.95 11.52
C GLY A 412 48.60 2.79 12.23
N VAL A 413 48.39 1.66 12.92
CA VAL A 413 47.18 1.37 13.70
C VAL A 413 47.29 2.02 15.09
N GLN A 414 46.47 3.02 15.39
CA GLN A 414 46.29 3.50 16.78
C GLN A 414 45.02 2.93 17.40
N ARG A 415 45.15 2.36 18.60
CA ARG A 415 44.03 1.93 19.44
C ARG A 415 43.82 2.96 20.55
N ARG A 416 42.60 3.51 20.66
CA ARG A 416 42.16 4.27 21.84
C ARG A 416 40.99 3.58 22.52
N ARG A 417 41.02 3.52 23.85
CA ARG A 417 39.89 3.11 24.71
C ARG A 417 39.01 4.33 24.99
N PHE A 418 37.70 4.15 24.86
CA PHE A 418 36.68 5.11 25.32
C PHE A 418 36.02 4.61 26.62
N PRO A 419 35.41 5.50 27.43
CA PRO A 419 34.92 5.17 28.78
C PRO A 419 33.71 4.22 28.84
N SER A 420 33.15 3.80 27.70
CA SER A 420 32.01 2.89 27.63
C SER A 420 32.35 1.63 26.81
N GLY A 421 33.21 0.78 27.35
CA GLY A 421 33.23 -0.68 27.16
C GLY A 421 33.36 -1.32 25.77
N GLY A 422 33.41 -0.57 24.65
CA GLY A 422 33.47 -1.15 23.30
C GLY A 422 34.79 -0.87 22.58
N LEU A 423 35.49 -1.91 22.12
CA LEU A 423 36.60 -1.80 21.17
C LEU A 423 36.04 -1.74 19.74
N ARG A 424 36.31 -0.65 19.01
CA ARG A 424 36.16 -0.62 17.54
C ARG A 424 37.48 -0.26 16.89
N GLN A 425 37.82 -0.97 15.82
CA GLN A 425 38.96 -0.67 14.95
C GLN A 425 38.51 0.31 13.85
N HIS A 426 39.27 1.39 13.67
CA HIS A 426 39.16 2.24 12.49
C HIS A 426 40.56 2.48 11.92
N SER A 427 40.70 2.34 10.60
CA SER A 427 41.89 2.73 9.87
C SER A 427 41.72 4.16 9.38
N LEU A 428 42.53 5.07 9.91
CA LEU A 428 42.61 6.47 9.47
C LEU A 428 44.01 6.66 8.86
N CYS A 429 44.10 7.02 7.57
CA CYS A 429 45.37 7.47 7.01
C CYS A 429 45.35 9.01 7.03
N GLN A 430 46.18 9.60 7.90
CA GLN A 430 46.41 11.05 7.97
C GLN A 430 47.67 11.41 7.18
N LEU A 431 47.60 12.49 6.41
CA LEU A 431 48.76 13.18 5.87
C LEU A 431 49.49 13.90 7.02
N LEU A 432 50.70 13.45 7.35
CA LEU A 432 51.60 14.18 8.23
C LEU A 432 52.37 15.23 7.42
N PRO A 433 52.51 16.48 7.88
CA PRO A 433 53.40 17.44 7.25
C PRO A 433 54.87 17.08 7.54
N ASP A 434 55.71 17.20 6.53
CA ASP A 434 57.16 17.04 6.67
C ASP A 434 57.74 18.11 7.60
N ARG A 435 58.60 17.65 8.52
CA ARG A 435 59.39 18.50 9.41
C ARG A 435 60.55 19.14 8.63
N ALA A 436 60.47 20.44 8.38
CA ALA A 436 61.64 21.32 8.43
C ALA A 436 61.22 22.77 8.71
N GLY A 437 61.66 23.30 9.85
CA GLY A 437 61.98 24.71 10.01
C GLY A 437 60.86 25.70 10.32
N ASN A 438 60.96 26.27 11.53
CA ASN A 438 60.46 27.56 11.98
C ASN A 438 58.99 27.70 12.41
N ALA A 439 58.86 28.07 13.68
CA ALA A 439 57.64 28.35 14.41
C ALA A 439 57.00 29.67 13.98
N HIS A 440 55.70 29.64 13.72
CA HIS A 440 54.80 30.74 14.05
C HIS A 440 53.46 30.16 14.54
N HIS A 441 53.03 30.62 15.72
CA HIS A 441 51.73 30.36 16.31
C HIS A 441 50.61 31.01 15.49
N LEU A 442 49.59 30.23 15.09
CA LEU A 442 48.20 30.71 14.86
C LEU A 442 47.19 29.60 15.23
N PRO A 443 45.94 29.97 15.61
CA PRO A 443 45.09 29.16 16.48
C PRO A 443 44.20 28.15 15.72
N GLY A 444 43.76 27.13 16.45
CA GLY A 444 42.93 26.04 15.94
C GLY A 444 41.57 26.48 15.40
N GLY A 445 41.26 26.03 14.18
CA GLY A 445 39.92 26.10 13.60
C GLY A 445 39.12 24.83 13.93
N ARG A 446 38.03 25.00 14.69
CA ARG A 446 36.93 24.03 14.73
C ARG A 446 36.06 24.28 13.50
N SER A 447 35.80 23.24 12.70
CA SER A 447 34.82 23.31 11.62
C SER A 447 33.41 23.42 12.20
N LEU A 448 32.72 24.52 11.88
CA LEU A 448 31.29 24.69 12.03
C LEU A 448 30.66 24.53 10.64
N PHE A 449 29.65 23.66 10.55
CA PHE A 449 28.80 23.55 9.37
C PHE A 449 27.75 24.67 9.41
N SER A 450 27.53 25.35 8.29
CA SER A 450 26.38 26.24 8.03
C SER A 450 25.44 25.61 7.03
#